data_AF-A0A2H9LHC7-F1
#
_entry.id   AF-A0A2H9LHC7-F1
#
_cell.length_a   1.000
_cell.length_b   1.000
_cell.length_c   1.000
_cell.angle_alpha   90.00
_cell.angle_beta   90.00
_cell.angle_gamma   90.00
#
_symmetry.space_group_name_H-M   'P 1'
#
loop_
_entity.id
_entity.type
_entity.pdbx_description
1 polymer ?
#
loop_
_entity_poly.entity_id
_entity_poly.type
_entity_poly.pdbx_seq_one_letter_code
_entity_poly.pdbx_strand_id
1 'polypeptide(L)'
;MSIEERIDGYYKSEREIAEFLREMVRQGELQAYRFIINEMKIEKYTEDEQIVKVIKDAKLKPIDETQLVYWNDFFLKEPTAEALYYVTLTSDYDYNNRSPFGHLKITRLAKDSDLRKIRKEDYSNKIIIPKNMIDGLLSYDWRGVKRTNSKGDYNEISANLSMDKEDDLFAKVAEFVRNKRGQHNG
;
A
#
# COMPACT_ATOMS: atom_id res chain seq x y z
N MET A 1 1.69 -28.94 16.80
CA MET A 1 1.26 -27.64 16.27
C MET A 1 0.47 -26.92 17.35
N SER A 2 1.10 -25.98 18.05
CA SER A 2 0.48 -25.18 19.12
C SER A 2 -0.45 -24.12 18.54
N ILE A 3 -1.30 -23.54 19.39
CA ILE A 3 -2.14 -22.39 19.03
C ILE A 3 -1.27 -21.17 18.69
N GLU A 4 -0.10 -21.01 19.31
CA GLU A 4 0.86 -19.98 18.91
C GLU A 4 1.43 -20.25 17.51
N GLU A 5 1.74 -21.51 17.15
CA GLU A 5 2.22 -21.85 15.80
C GLU A 5 1.13 -21.67 14.71
N ARG A 6 -0.16 -21.77 15.07
CA ARG A 6 -1.30 -21.49 14.17
C ARG A 6 -1.65 -20.00 14.05
N ILE A 7 -1.43 -19.24 15.12
CA ILE A 7 -1.49 -17.77 15.09
C ILE A 7 -0.28 -17.24 14.31
N ASP A 8 0.86 -17.93 14.41
CA ASP A 8 2.07 -17.62 13.65
C ASP A 8 2.01 -17.99 12.16
N GLY A 9 1.20 -18.99 11.81
CA GLY A 9 0.97 -19.44 10.44
C GLY A 9 -0.08 -18.66 9.64
N TYR A 10 -0.70 -17.60 10.19
CA TYR A 10 -1.70 -16.80 9.46
C TYR A 10 -1.39 -15.31 9.43
N TYR A 11 -0.10 -14.97 9.41
CA TYR A 11 0.35 -13.64 9.09
C TYR A 11 0.54 -13.50 7.58
N LYS A 12 -0.24 -12.63 6.96
CA LYS A 12 0.30 -11.80 5.87
C LYS A 12 0.28 -10.39 6.38
N SER A 13 1.26 -10.12 7.24
CA SER A 13 1.43 -8.76 7.76
C SER A 13 1.76 -7.84 6.59
N GLU A 14 1.40 -6.56 6.73
CA GLU A 14 1.91 -5.48 5.88
C GLU A 14 3.39 -5.64 5.55
N ARG A 15 4.19 -6.11 6.51
CA ARG A 15 5.62 -6.35 6.33
C ARG A 15 5.95 -7.35 5.22
N GLU A 16 5.23 -8.46 5.09
CA GLU A 16 5.54 -9.47 4.05
C GLU A 16 5.15 -8.98 2.65
N ILE A 17 4.02 -8.30 2.54
CA ILE A 17 3.58 -7.67 1.29
C ILE A 17 4.56 -6.55 0.91
N ALA A 18 4.98 -5.74 1.89
CA ALA A 18 6.01 -4.73 1.69
C ALA A 18 7.32 -5.37 1.25
N GLU A 19 7.78 -6.44 1.90
CA GLU A 19 9.01 -7.18 1.54
C GLU A 19 8.92 -7.76 0.12
N PHE A 20 7.76 -8.30 -0.28
CA PHE A 20 7.54 -8.76 -1.67
C PHE A 20 7.67 -7.62 -2.68
N LEU A 21 7.00 -6.49 -2.45
CA LEU A 21 7.11 -5.32 -3.33
C LEU A 21 8.53 -4.71 -3.33
N ARG A 22 9.21 -4.73 -2.19
CA ARG A 22 10.63 -4.32 -2.07
C ARG A 22 11.53 -5.20 -2.91
N GLU A 23 11.30 -6.49 -2.91
CA GLU A 23 12.08 -7.43 -3.71
C GLU A 23 11.90 -7.14 -5.21
N MET A 24 10.67 -6.89 -5.67
CA MET A 24 10.41 -6.52 -7.06
C MET A 24 11.13 -5.22 -7.47
N VAL A 25 11.18 -4.22 -6.57
CA VAL A 25 11.95 -2.98 -6.79
C VAL A 25 13.45 -3.24 -6.80
N ARG A 26 13.95 -4.04 -5.86
CA ARG A 26 15.37 -4.43 -5.76
C ARG A 26 15.85 -5.17 -7.02
N GLN A 27 15.00 -6.02 -7.58
CA GLN A 27 15.29 -6.78 -8.81
C GLN A 27 15.12 -5.94 -10.09
N GLY A 28 14.62 -4.70 -9.97
CA GLY A 28 14.39 -3.82 -11.11
C GLY A 28 13.13 -4.14 -11.92
N GLU A 29 12.28 -5.05 -11.44
CA GLU A 29 10.95 -5.30 -12.05
C GLU A 29 10.05 -4.08 -11.92
N LEU A 30 10.19 -3.33 -10.82
CA LEU A 30 9.44 -2.11 -10.54
C LEU A 30 10.36 -0.96 -10.16
N GLN A 31 9.90 0.26 -10.40
CA GLN A 31 10.52 1.48 -9.89
C GLN A 31 9.59 2.13 -8.86
N ALA A 32 10.12 2.48 -7.68
CA ALA A 32 9.34 3.11 -6.63
C ALA A 32 9.51 4.64 -6.62
N TYR A 33 8.43 5.34 -6.29
CA TYR A 33 8.40 6.78 -6.20
C TYR A 33 7.55 7.24 -5.02
N ARG A 34 7.96 8.34 -4.39
CA ARG A 34 7.09 9.12 -3.51
C ARG A 34 6.43 10.24 -4.30
N PHE A 35 5.20 10.57 -3.93
CA PHE A 35 4.47 11.69 -4.51
C PHE A 35 4.68 12.96 -3.66
N ILE A 36 5.16 14.02 -4.30
CA ILE A 36 5.36 15.32 -3.66
C ILE A 36 4.37 16.28 -4.28
N ILE A 37 3.51 16.86 -3.45
CA ILE A 37 2.60 17.95 -3.83
C ILE A 37 2.99 19.18 -3.03
N ASN A 38 3.02 20.35 -3.67
CA ASN A 38 3.23 21.63 -3.01
C ASN A 38 4.54 21.66 -2.20
N GLU A 39 5.67 21.42 -2.87
CA GLU A 39 6.96 21.39 -2.21
C GLU A 39 7.26 22.75 -1.54
N MET A 40 7.36 22.73 -0.22
CA MET A 40 7.79 23.89 0.56
C MET A 40 9.30 24.01 0.45
N LYS A 41 9.76 25.14 -0.07
CA LYS A 41 11.17 25.51 -0.11
C LYS A 41 11.40 26.67 0.84
N ILE A 42 12.22 26.46 1.85
CA ILE A 42 12.68 27.54 2.73
C ILE A 42 13.76 28.29 1.97
N GLU A 43 13.50 29.56 1.63
CA GLU A 43 14.45 30.42 0.92
C GLU A 43 15.32 31.21 1.89
N LYS A 44 14.82 31.49 3.09
CA LYS A 44 15.56 32.16 4.17
C LYS A 44 15.09 31.63 5.51
N TYR A 45 16.03 31.37 6.42
CA TYR A 45 15.76 30.98 7.79
C TYR A 45 16.78 31.65 8.72
N THR A 46 16.34 32.68 9.43
CA THR A 46 17.09 33.44 10.42
C THR A 46 16.28 33.55 11.71
N GLU A 47 16.89 33.97 12.82
CA GLU A 47 16.18 34.15 14.11
C GLU A 47 14.95 35.08 13.97
N ASP A 48 15.04 36.09 13.10
CA ASP A 48 13.98 37.10 12.92
C ASP A 48 13.04 36.84 11.73
N GLU A 49 13.36 35.90 10.84
CA GLU A 49 12.61 35.74 9.58
C GLU A 49 12.69 34.32 9.01
N GLN A 50 11.52 33.80 8.62
CA GLN A 50 11.41 32.61 7.80
C GLN A 50 10.63 32.94 6.52
N ILE A 51 11.29 32.81 5.36
CA ILE A 51 10.66 32.93 4.05
C ILE A 51 10.45 31.53 3.48
N VAL A 52 9.18 31.13 3.34
CA VAL A 52 8.79 29.86 2.73
C VAL A 52 8.11 30.11 1.39
N LYS A 53 8.65 29.52 0.33
CA LYS A 53 8.03 29.47 -0.98
C LYS A 53 7.35 28.12 -1.18
N VAL A 54 6.08 28.15 -1.56
CA VAL A 54 5.35 26.93 -1.93
C VAL A 54 5.38 26.77 -3.44
N ILE A 55 6.07 25.73 -3.93
CA ILE A 55 6.09 25.37 -5.35
C ILE A 55 4.90 24.45 -5.61
N LYS A 56 3.85 25.00 -6.24
CA LYS A 56 2.60 24.29 -6.53
C LYS A 56 2.75 23.37 -7.74
N ASP A 57 3.41 22.24 -7.54
CA ASP A 57 3.51 21.17 -8.52
C ASP A 57 3.35 19.80 -7.84
N ALA A 58 2.88 18.84 -8.63
CA ALA A 58 2.82 17.44 -8.27
C ALA A 58 3.92 16.69 -9.03
N LYS A 59 4.81 16.02 -8.31
CA LYS A 59 5.93 15.28 -8.91
C LYS A 59 6.16 13.92 -8.25
N LEU A 60 6.59 12.96 -9.06
CA LEU A 60 7.12 11.70 -8.59
C LEU A 60 8.61 11.87 -8.33
N LYS A 61 9.05 11.61 -7.09
CA LYS A 61 10.46 11.54 -6.76
C LYS A 61 10.85 10.08 -6.55
N PRO A 62 11.85 9.56 -7.28
CA PRO A 62 12.32 8.18 -7.08
C PRO A 62 12.68 7.93 -5.61
N ILE A 63 12.36 6.73 -5.14
CA ILE A 63 12.78 6.20 -3.85
C ILE A 63 13.34 4.79 -4.06
N ASP A 64 14.24 4.38 -3.18
CA ASP A 64 14.78 3.02 -3.17
C ASP A 64 13.85 2.05 -2.40
N GLU A 65 14.17 0.76 -2.47
CA GLU A 65 13.41 -0.29 -1.79
C GLU A 65 13.47 -0.19 -0.27
N THR A 66 14.51 0.41 0.32
CA THR A 66 14.61 0.56 1.78
C THR A 66 13.59 1.55 2.31
N GLN A 67 13.18 2.51 1.48
CA GLN A 67 12.22 3.54 1.86
C GLN A 67 10.77 3.04 1.90
N LEU A 68 10.43 1.96 1.19
CA LEU A 68 9.05 1.46 1.09
C LEU A 68 8.38 1.11 2.43
N VAL A 69 9.16 0.73 3.45
CA VAL A 69 8.63 0.37 4.79
C VAL A 69 8.19 1.60 5.59
N TYR A 70 8.67 2.79 5.22
CA TYR A 70 8.38 4.03 5.94
C TYR A 70 7.18 4.79 5.35
N TRP A 71 6.62 4.33 4.23
CA TRP A 71 5.53 5.01 3.54
C TRP A 71 4.34 4.09 3.38
N ASN A 72 3.22 4.48 3.98
CA ASN A 72 1.94 3.82 3.76
C ASN A 72 1.42 4.07 2.32
N ASP A 73 1.93 5.11 1.65
CA ASP A 73 1.50 5.57 0.35
C ASP A 73 2.70 5.81 -0.58
N PHE A 74 2.78 5.08 -1.68
CA PHE A 74 3.83 5.24 -2.68
C PHE A 74 3.34 4.86 -4.07
N PHE A 75 4.15 5.15 -5.08
CA PHE A 75 3.88 4.79 -6.46
C PHE A 75 4.87 3.75 -6.94
N LEU A 76 4.39 2.77 -7.70
CA LEU A 76 5.20 1.78 -8.41
C LEU A 76 5.02 2.00 -9.91
N LYS A 77 6.09 1.90 -10.68
CA LYS A 77 6.06 1.95 -12.14
C LYS A 77 6.67 0.69 -12.72
N GLU A 78 5.98 0.08 -13.68
CA GLU A 78 6.57 -0.96 -14.53
C GLU A 78 7.39 -0.30 -15.64
N PRO A 79 8.72 -0.56 -15.73
CA PRO A 79 9.56 0.04 -16.75
C PRO A 79 9.15 -0.34 -18.18
N THR A 80 8.60 -1.55 -18.36
CA THR A 80 8.29 -2.14 -19.67
C THR A 80 6.87 -1.85 -20.16
N ALA A 81 5.91 -1.61 -19.26
CA ALA A 81 4.50 -1.42 -19.60
C ALA A 81 4.03 0.05 -19.54
N GLU A 82 4.89 0.97 -19.08
CA GLU A 82 4.53 2.37 -18.75
C GLU A 82 3.34 2.49 -17.77
N ALA A 83 3.00 1.41 -17.07
CA ALA A 83 1.92 1.40 -16.09
C ALA A 83 2.41 2.03 -14.77
N LEU A 84 1.56 2.87 -14.20
CA LEU A 84 1.81 3.55 -12.92
C LEU A 84 0.74 3.12 -11.92
N TYR A 85 1.18 2.63 -10.79
CA TYR A 85 0.35 2.12 -9.71
C TYR A 85 0.52 2.98 -8.49
N TYR A 86 -0.59 3.37 -7.86
CA TYR A 86 -0.60 3.92 -6.53
C TYR A 86 -0.88 2.81 -5.52
N VAL A 87 0.01 2.64 -4.56
CA VAL A 87 -0.08 1.62 -3.52
C VAL A 87 -0.38 2.30 -2.20
N THR A 88 -1.43 1.82 -1.54
CA THR A 88 -1.70 2.10 -0.13
C THR A 88 -1.60 0.80 0.65
N LEU A 89 -0.76 0.81 1.67
CA LEU A 89 -0.57 -0.31 2.59
C LEU A 89 -0.73 0.20 4.01
N THR A 90 -1.59 -0.48 4.77
CA THR A 90 -1.99 -0.01 6.08
C THR A 90 -2.31 -1.19 6.97
N SER A 91 -1.76 -1.18 8.17
CA SER A 91 -2.21 -2.02 9.29
C SER A 91 -2.60 -1.14 10.45
N ASP A 92 -3.65 -1.52 11.15
CA ASP A 92 -4.10 -0.85 12.36
C ASP A 92 -4.73 -1.88 13.32
N TYR A 93 -5.08 -1.43 14.53
CA TYR A 93 -5.71 -2.24 15.54
C TYR A 93 -7.12 -1.69 15.82
N ASP A 94 -8.15 -2.46 15.48
CA ASP A 94 -9.52 -2.12 15.86
C ASP A 94 -9.67 -2.36 17.37
N TYR A 95 -9.51 -1.29 18.15
CA TYR A 95 -9.66 -1.32 19.61
C TYR A 95 -11.05 -1.74 20.08
N ASN A 96 -12.10 -1.50 19.27
CA ASN A 96 -13.46 -1.87 19.61
C ASN A 96 -13.68 -3.39 19.45
N ASN A 97 -13.09 -4.00 18.41
CA ASN A 97 -13.17 -5.44 18.17
C ASN A 97 -11.95 -6.24 18.66
N ARG A 98 -10.97 -5.56 19.28
CA ARG A 98 -9.68 -6.13 19.73
C ARG A 98 -9.00 -6.96 18.65
N SER A 99 -9.09 -6.49 17.41
CA SER A 99 -8.64 -7.24 16.26
C SER A 99 -7.71 -6.39 15.40
N PRO A 100 -6.48 -6.85 15.12
CA PRO A 100 -5.66 -6.19 14.11
C PRO A 100 -6.38 -6.29 12.76
N PHE A 101 -6.35 -5.25 11.95
CA PHE A 101 -6.79 -5.32 10.57
C PHE A 101 -5.74 -4.65 9.69
N GLY A 102 -5.77 -4.97 8.41
CA GLY A 102 -5.04 -4.18 7.45
C GLY A 102 -5.60 -4.33 6.06
N HIS A 103 -5.12 -3.45 5.21
CA HIS A 103 -5.56 -3.34 3.84
C HIS A 103 -4.36 -3.03 2.94
N LEU A 104 -4.30 -3.75 1.83
CA LEU A 104 -3.49 -3.43 0.67
C LEU A 104 -4.45 -2.97 -0.43
N LYS A 105 -4.15 -1.82 -1.01
CA LYS A 105 -4.84 -1.31 -2.18
C LYS A 105 -3.81 -0.94 -3.24
N ILE A 106 -3.92 -1.51 -4.43
CA ILE A 106 -3.10 -1.12 -5.59
C ILE A 106 -4.05 -0.57 -6.64
N THR A 107 -3.91 0.72 -6.95
CA THR A 107 -4.72 1.43 -7.94
C THR A 107 -3.86 1.66 -9.19
N ARG A 108 -4.19 1.01 -10.30
CA ARG A 108 -3.56 1.28 -11.59
C ARG A 108 -4.13 2.55 -12.19
N LEU A 109 -3.24 3.45 -12.59
CA LEU A 109 -3.61 4.66 -13.30
C LEU A 109 -3.80 4.39 -14.79
N ALA A 110 -4.77 5.09 -15.38
CA ALA A 110 -4.95 5.14 -16.81
C ALA A 110 -3.68 5.68 -17.48
N LYS A 111 -3.36 5.14 -18.66
CA LYS A 111 -2.23 5.63 -19.46
C LYS A 111 -2.35 7.15 -19.68
N ASP A 112 -1.23 7.85 -19.64
CA ASP A 112 -1.13 9.32 -19.82
C ASP A 112 -1.90 10.15 -18.78
N SER A 113 -2.18 9.56 -17.61
CA SER A 113 -2.80 10.24 -16.47
C SER A 113 -2.05 11.54 -16.08
N ASP A 114 -2.77 12.66 -16.07
CA ASP A 114 -2.23 13.95 -15.63
C ASP A 114 -2.08 14.00 -14.11
N LEU A 115 -0.85 13.73 -13.63
CA LEU A 115 -0.53 13.68 -12.20
C LEU A 115 -0.82 14.99 -11.45
N ARG A 116 -0.91 16.14 -12.14
CA ARG A 116 -1.28 17.43 -11.52
C ARG A 116 -2.71 17.46 -11.00
N LYS A 117 -3.56 16.52 -11.45
CA LYS A 117 -4.94 16.38 -10.99
C LYS A 117 -5.07 15.56 -9.71
N ILE A 118 -4.03 14.82 -9.34
CA ILE A 118 -3.96 14.09 -8.07
C ILE A 118 -3.75 15.11 -6.95
N ARG A 119 -4.50 14.96 -5.86
CA ARG A 119 -4.50 15.89 -4.73
C ARG A 119 -4.09 15.19 -3.45
N LYS A 120 -3.68 15.94 -2.45
CA LYS A 120 -3.49 15.47 -1.08
C LYS A 120 -4.52 16.15 -0.21
N GLU A 121 -5.20 15.39 0.61
CA GLU A 121 -6.16 15.93 1.56
C GLU A 121 -5.39 16.56 2.73
N ASP A 122 -5.71 17.82 3.05
CA ASP A 122 -4.88 18.69 3.90
C ASP A 122 -4.64 18.15 5.31
N TYR A 123 -5.53 17.28 5.82
CA TYR A 123 -5.51 16.80 7.21
C TYR A 123 -5.18 15.31 7.35
N SER A 124 -5.49 14.48 6.35
CA SER A 124 -5.31 13.03 6.44
C SER A 124 -4.04 12.53 5.76
N ASN A 125 -3.29 13.44 5.11
CA ASN A 125 -2.18 13.12 4.21
C ASN A 125 -2.54 12.18 3.04
N LYS A 126 -3.83 11.87 2.85
CA LYS A 126 -4.31 10.90 1.88
C LYS A 126 -4.18 11.43 0.47
N ILE A 127 -3.70 10.59 -0.45
CA ILE A 127 -3.67 10.90 -1.86
C ILE A 127 -5.05 10.61 -2.47
N ILE A 128 -5.60 11.60 -3.17
CA ILE A 128 -6.88 11.53 -3.88
C ILE A 128 -6.58 11.44 -5.37
N ILE A 129 -6.88 10.28 -5.96
CA ILE A 129 -6.82 10.04 -7.39
C ILE A 129 -8.24 10.20 -7.99
N PRO A 130 -8.43 11.07 -8.99
CA PRO A 130 -9.70 11.18 -9.69
C PRO A 130 -10.15 9.85 -10.30
N LYS A 131 -11.45 9.52 -10.19
CA LYS A 131 -11.99 8.23 -10.66
C LYS A 131 -11.72 7.95 -12.14
N ASN A 132 -11.75 8.99 -12.99
CA ASN A 132 -11.48 8.87 -14.42
C ASN A 132 -10.00 8.61 -14.76
N MET A 133 -9.10 8.68 -13.77
CA MET A 133 -7.69 8.30 -13.90
C MET A 133 -7.43 6.88 -13.40
N ILE A 134 -8.44 6.16 -12.93
CA ILE A 134 -8.30 4.79 -12.43
C ILE A 134 -8.67 3.82 -13.56
N ASP A 135 -7.74 2.95 -13.93
CA ASP A 135 -7.92 1.94 -14.98
C ASP A 135 -7.97 0.51 -14.43
N GLY A 136 -7.56 0.33 -13.17
CA GLY A 136 -7.73 -0.92 -12.45
C GLY A 136 -7.47 -0.78 -10.95
N LEU A 137 -7.93 -1.76 -10.20
CA LEU A 137 -7.89 -1.82 -8.76
C LEU A 137 -7.73 -3.27 -8.28
N LEU A 138 -6.72 -3.48 -7.45
CA LEU A 138 -6.57 -4.62 -6.57
C LEU A 138 -6.84 -4.18 -5.14
N SER A 139 -7.69 -4.90 -4.42
CA SER A 139 -7.87 -4.70 -2.97
C SER A 139 -7.76 -6.03 -2.24
N TYR A 140 -6.96 -6.03 -1.18
CA TYR A 140 -6.76 -7.15 -0.30
C TYR A 140 -6.90 -6.68 1.14
N ASP A 141 -8.01 -7.04 1.76
CA ASP A 141 -8.25 -6.78 3.17
C ASP A 141 -7.92 -8.04 3.98
N TRP A 142 -7.29 -7.85 5.14
CA TRP A 142 -7.15 -8.90 6.14
C TRP A 142 -7.69 -8.39 7.47
N ARG A 143 -8.45 -9.25 8.16
CA ARG A 143 -8.88 -9.00 9.53
C ARG A 143 -8.35 -10.10 10.42
N GLY A 144 -7.76 -9.68 11.53
CA GLY A 144 -7.52 -10.51 12.67
C GLY A 144 -8.82 -11.01 13.25
N VAL A 145 -8.69 -12.02 14.07
CA VAL A 145 -9.81 -12.74 14.68
C VAL A 145 -10.55 -11.86 15.69
N LYS A 146 -11.88 -11.92 15.68
CA LYS A 146 -12.73 -11.44 16.79
C LYS A 146 -12.59 -12.42 17.96
N ARG A 147 -12.01 -12.00 19.10
CA ARG A 147 -12.05 -12.81 20.33
C ARG A 147 -13.49 -12.82 20.86
N THR A 148 -14.24 -13.89 20.61
CA THR A 148 -15.50 -14.16 21.32
C THR A 148 -15.21 -15.03 22.54
N ASN A 149 -15.58 -14.52 23.71
CA ASN A 149 -15.18 -15.04 25.03
C ASN A 149 -15.98 -16.27 25.48
N SER A 150 -16.49 -17.08 24.56
CA SER A 150 -17.34 -18.24 24.87
C SER A 150 -16.67 -19.50 24.39
N LYS A 151 -16.51 -20.44 25.32
CA LYS A 151 -15.77 -21.69 25.19
C LYS A 151 -16.16 -22.46 23.93
N GLY A 152 -15.21 -22.50 23.00
CA GLY A 152 -15.25 -23.33 21.79
C GLY A 152 -15.90 -22.59 20.63
N ASP A 153 -15.07 -21.92 19.83
CA ASP A 153 -15.39 -21.62 18.43
C ASP A 153 -14.08 -21.34 17.69
N TYR A 154 -13.99 -21.89 16.48
CA TYR A 154 -12.88 -21.68 15.57
C TYR A 154 -12.94 -20.28 14.95
N ASN A 155 -11.76 -19.75 14.64
CA ASN A 155 -11.58 -18.43 14.07
C ASN A 155 -11.93 -18.42 12.57
N GLU A 156 -12.90 -17.60 12.16
CA GLU A 156 -13.07 -17.26 10.74
C GLU A 156 -12.19 -16.04 10.42
N ILE A 157 -11.02 -16.31 9.81
CA ILE A 157 -10.19 -15.27 9.19
C ILE A 157 -10.73 -15.07 7.77
N SER A 158 -11.36 -13.93 7.52
CA SER A 158 -11.78 -13.54 6.16
C SER A 158 -10.74 -12.58 5.58
N ALA A 159 -10.23 -12.96 4.40
CA ALA A 159 -9.46 -12.07 3.56
C ALA A 159 -10.10 -12.05 2.17
N ASN A 160 -10.43 -10.85 1.68
CA ASN A 160 -11.14 -10.65 0.43
C ASN A 160 -10.18 -10.04 -0.58
N LEU A 161 -9.90 -10.79 -1.65
CA LEU A 161 -9.16 -10.29 -2.80
C LEU A 161 -10.16 -9.95 -3.89
N SER A 162 -10.19 -8.69 -4.33
CA SER A 162 -10.98 -8.24 -5.47
C SER A 162 -10.09 -7.57 -6.53
N MET A 163 -10.43 -7.83 -7.79
CA MET A 163 -9.76 -7.30 -8.98
C MET A 163 -10.84 -6.90 -9.98
N ASP A 164 -10.72 -5.71 -10.57
CA ASP A 164 -11.61 -5.25 -11.65
C ASP A 164 -11.00 -5.47 -13.06
N LYS A 165 -9.67 -5.61 -13.16
CA LYS A 165 -8.91 -6.03 -14.34
C LYS A 165 -7.70 -6.85 -13.92
N GLU A 166 -7.13 -7.60 -14.86
CA GLU A 166 -5.93 -8.41 -14.64
C GLU A 166 -4.76 -7.81 -15.44
N ASP A 167 -3.64 -7.58 -14.77
CA ASP A 167 -2.35 -7.19 -15.34
C ASP A 167 -1.20 -7.88 -14.59
N ASP A 168 0.04 -7.72 -15.08
CA ASP A 168 1.20 -8.48 -14.59
C ASP A 168 1.44 -8.27 -13.09
N LEU A 169 1.40 -7.02 -12.61
CA LEU A 169 1.54 -6.72 -11.18
C LEU A 169 0.38 -7.29 -10.36
N PHE A 170 -0.87 -7.09 -10.78
CA PHE A 170 -2.03 -7.62 -10.06
C PHE A 170 -2.00 -9.15 -9.98
N ALA A 171 -1.65 -9.84 -11.07
CA ALA A 171 -1.52 -11.28 -11.11
C ALA A 171 -0.42 -11.78 -10.17
N LYS A 172 0.77 -11.16 -10.20
CA LYS A 172 1.90 -11.50 -9.30
C LYS A 172 1.55 -11.30 -7.83
N VAL A 173 0.92 -10.18 -7.48
CA VAL A 173 0.48 -9.92 -6.10
C VAL A 173 -0.63 -10.89 -5.69
N ALA A 174 -1.62 -11.13 -6.55
CA ALA A 174 -2.69 -12.09 -6.31
C ALA A 174 -2.14 -13.51 -6.11
N GLU A 175 -1.17 -13.94 -6.92
CA GLU A 175 -0.50 -15.22 -6.80
C GLU A 175 0.30 -15.33 -5.50
N PHE A 176 1.12 -14.32 -5.15
CA PHE A 176 1.80 -14.27 -3.85
C PHE A 176 0.79 -14.40 -2.69
N VAL A 177 -0.33 -13.69 -2.78
CA VAL A 177 -1.44 -13.75 -1.83
C VAL A 177 -2.20 -15.09 -1.88
N ARG A 178 -2.15 -15.88 -2.96
CA ARG A 178 -2.78 -17.21 -3.03
C ARG A 178 -1.83 -18.33 -2.59
N ASN A 179 -0.59 -18.36 -3.07
CA ASN A 179 0.40 -19.40 -2.77
C ASN A 179 0.73 -19.46 -1.28
N LYS A 180 0.83 -18.31 -0.62
CA LYS A 180 0.99 -18.25 0.83
C LYS A 180 -0.26 -18.70 1.62
N ARG A 181 -1.45 -18.78 1.01
CA ARG A 181 -2.63 -19.44 1.65
C ARG A 181 -2.53 -20.97 1.59
N GLY A 182 -1.96 -21.52 0.53
CA GLY A 182 -1.83 -22.97 0.32
C GLY A 182 -0.83 -23.65 1.25
N GLN A 183 0.18 -22.94 1.75
CA GLN A 183 1.23 -23.48 2.63
C GLN A 183 0.80 -23.74 4.07
N HIS A 184 -0.41 -23.31 4.48
CA HIS A 184 -0.91 -23.47 5.85
C HIS A 184 -2.10 -24.43 5.99
N ASN A 185 -2.48 -25.10 4.90
CA ASN A 185 -3.49 -26.16 4.88
C ASN A 185 -2.89 -27.58 4.73
N GLY A 186 -1.57 -27.71 4.89
CA GLY A 186 -0.82 -28.97 4.85
C GLY A 186 -0.37 -29.43 6.23
#